data_AF-A0AA40JGS6-F1
#
_entry.id   AF-A0AA40JGS6-F1
#
_cell.length_a   1.000
_cell.length_b   1.000
_cell.length_c   1.000
_cell.angle_alpha   90.00
_cell.angle_beta   90.00
_cell.angle_gamma   90.00
#
_symmetry.space_group_name_H-M   'P 1'
#
loop_
_entity.id
_entity.type
_entity.pdbx_description
1 polymer ?
#
loop_
_entity_poly.entity_id
_entity_poly.type
_entity_poly.pdbx_seq_one_letter_code
_entity_poly.pdbx_strand_id
1 'polypeptide(L)'
;MMRPDDVTKNVALGNQYAKFKWKDVATTDDPGAGIEPHKQAFNRGRPVDEQSHNWRIVPSRSLGSMLSAAATGGRYQTYVIQREETPDEVRKRMRTDADQLEANNYHSGVLLSSENHRWVTAMDVAIGQAVTLDDPDWRQLLLLMADWKMTPSAQKKITNCKSFARLDDHTQGFIDACAKYYQKGLFPSEKFVSLALPSLITSELKLDQKT
;
A
#
# COMPACT_ATOMS: atom_id res chain seq x y z
N MET A 1 15.26 -22.57 4.49
CA MET A 1 14.52 -21.84 3.43
C MET A 1 13.46 -20.99 4.10
N MET A 2 13.65 -19.67 4.18
CA MET A 2 12.60 -18.79 4.72
C MET A 2 11.74 -18.33 3.54
N ARG A 3 10.57 -18.96 3.39
CA ARG A 3 9.49 -18.46 2.52
C ARG A 3 9.14 -17.06 3.08
N PRO A 4 9.08 -16.00 2.26
CA PRO A 4 8.57 -14.73 2.75
C PRO A 4 7.20 -15.00 3.36
N ASP A 5 7.04 -14.64 4.63
CA ASP A 5 5.76 -14.85 5.30
C ASP A 5 4.71 -13.98 4.61
N ASP A 6 3.45 -14.41 4.70
CA ASP A 6 2.38 -13.75 3.95
C ASP A 6 2.17 -12.30 4.44
N VAL A 7 2.59 -11.99 5.67
CA VAL A 7 2.65 -10.63 6.20
C VAL A 7 3.64 -9.76 5.40
N THR A 8 4.86 -10.25 5.16
CA THR A 8 5.86 -9.51 4.36
C THR A 8 5.39 -9.30 2.93
N LYS A 9 4.68 -10.27 2.32
CA LYS A 9 4.10 -10.11 0.97
C LYS A 9 2.94 -9.10 0.95
N ASN A 10 2.05 -9.17 1.94
CA ASN A 10 0.90 -8.28 2.08
C ASN A 10 1.33 -6.84 2.32
N VAL A 11 2.34 -6.64 3.17
CA VAL A 11 2.91 -5.33 3.49
C VAL A 11 3.72 -4.77 2.31
N ALA A 12 4.42 -5.62 1.55
CA ALA A 12 5.31 -5.14 0.50
C ALA A 12 4.61 -4.68 -0.78
N LEU A 13 3.44 -5.22 -1.10
CA LEU A 13 2.77 -4.95 -2.38
C LEU A 13 1.33 -4.46 -2.26
N GLY A 14 0.75 -4.44 -1.06
CA GLY A 14 -0.63 -4.01 -0.89
C GLY A 14 -1.66 -4.91 -1.59
N ASN A 15 -1.21 -6.04 -2.10
CA ASN A 15 -1.99 -7.03 -2.80
C ASN A 15 -1.46 -8.41 -2.39
N GLN A 16 -2.29 -9.17 -1.69
CA GLN A 16 -1.96 -10.50 -1.17
C GLN A 16 -1.62 -11.53 -2.26
N TYR A 17 -2.02 -11.27 -3.51
CA TYR A 17 -1.76 -12.14 -4.65
C TYR A 17 -0.51 -11.74 -5.45
N ALA A 18 0.07 -10.59 -5.12
CA ALA A 18 1.22 -10.09 -5.83
C ALA A 18 2.47 -10.94 -5.52
N LYS A 19 3.11 -11.43 -6.58
CA LYS A 19 4.30 -12.27 -6.50
C LYS A 19 5.51 -11.49 -6.97
N PHE A 20 6.57 -11.49 -6.17
CA PHE A 20 7.88 -11.05 -6.62
C PHE A 20 8.48 -12.06 -7.60
N LYS A 21 9.08 -11.58 -8.69
CA LYS A 21 9.89 -12.45 -9.56
C LYS A 21 11.32 -12.54 -9.00
N TRP A 22 11.97 -13.65 -9.31
CA TRP A 22 13.38 -13.86 -9.02
C TRP A 22 14.20 -13.48 -10.24
N LYS A 23 15.27 -12.71 -10.04
CA LYS A 23 16.20 -12.27 -11.08
C LYS A 23 17.56 -12.91 -10.85
N ASP A 24 18.11 -13.48 -11.92
CA ASP A 24 19.46 -14.04 -11.92
C ASP A 24 20.50 -12.92 -11.86
N VAL A 25 21.49 -13.07 -10.99
CA VAL A 25 22.54 -12.07 -10.76
C VAL A 25 23.91 -12.60 -11.18
N ALA A 26 24.23 -13.83 -10.80
CA ALA A 26 25.51 -14.46 -11.11
C ALA A 26 25.38 -15.99 -11.10
N THR A 27 26.33 -16.67 -11.75
CA THR A 27 26.48 -18.13 -11.69
C THR A 27 27.64 -18.46 -10.75
N THR A 28 27.50 -19.51 -9.94
CA THR A 28 28.53 -20.02 -9.04
C THR A 28 28.57 -21.55 -9.13
N ASP A 29 29.76 -22.13 -9.05
CA ASP A 29 29.94 -23.58 -8.95
C ASP A 29 29.98 -24.05 -7.49
N ASP A 30 30.05 -23.10 -6.55
CA ASP A 30 30.01 -23.35 -5.11
C ASP A 30 28.63 -22.97 -4.53
N PRO A 31 27.80 -23.96 -4.11
CA PRO A 31 26.51 -23.70 -3.47
C PRO A 31 26.64 -23.17 -2.03
N GLY A 32 27.82 -23.28 -1.42
CA GLY A 32 28.17 -22.71 -0.12
C GLY A 32 28.66 -21.26 -0.19
N ALA A 33 28.82 -20.71 -1.41
CA ALA A 33 29.24 -19.34 -1.60
C ALA A 33 28.30 -18.38 -0.83
N GLY A 34 28.89 -17.48 -0.06
CA GLY A 34 28.13 -16.49 0.71
C GLY A 34 27.32 -15.59 -0.23
N ILE A 35 26.04 -15.41 0.07
CA ILE A 35 25.15 -14.48 -0.65
C ILE A 35 25.45 -13.02 -0.27
N GLU A 36 26.02 -12.81 0.91
CA GLU A 36 26.20 -11.51 1.54
C GLU A 36 27.04 -10.52 0.73
N PRO A 37 28.17 -10.91 0.08
CA PRO A 37 28.93 -10.01 -0.76
C PRO A 37 28.12 -9.48 -1.96
N HIS A 38 27.31 -10.34 -2.58
CA HIS A 38 26.46 -9.96 -3.72
C HIS A 38 25.33 -9.02 -3.28
N LYS A 39 24.71 -9.31 -2.12
CA LYS A 39 23.68 -8.46 -1.52
C LYS A 39 24.23 -7.07 -1.17
N GLN A 40 25.38 -7.00 -0.50
CA GLN A 40 26.01 -5.75 -0.14
C GLN A 40 26.42 -4.95 -1.38
N ALA A 41 27.04 -5.59 -2.37
CA ALA A 41 27.42 -4.93 -3.62
C ALA A 41 26.21 -4.36 -4.37
N PHE A 42 25.09 -5.09 -4.40
CA PHE A 42 23.88 -4.64 -5.07
C PHE A 42 23.20 -3.48 -4.32
N ASN A 43 23.06 -3.56 -3.00
CA ASN A 43 22.33 -2.57 -2.19
C ASN A 43 23.14 -1.31 -1.88
N ARG A 44 24.47 -1.35 -1.97
CA ARG A 44 25.34 -0.23 -1.61
C ARG A 44 25.03 1.03 -2.43
N GLY A 45 24.68 2.11 -1.73
CA GLY A 45 24.41 3.42 -2.32
C GLY A 45 23.04 3.54 -3.00
N ARG A 46 22.20 2.50 -2.93
CA ARG A 46 20.84 2.53 -3.49
C ARG A 46 19.82 2.97 -2.45
N PRO A 47 18.79 3.74 -2.83
CA PRO A 47 17.65 4.02 -1.95
C PRO A 47 16.91 2.72 -1.60
N VAL A 48 16.20 2.71 -0.48
CA VAL A 48 15.53 1.51 0.07
C VAL A 48 14.62 0.81 -0.96
N ASP A 49 13.95 1.60 -1.80
CA ASP A 49 13.03 1.09 -2.82
C ASP A 49 13.72 0.42 -4.02
N GLU A 50 15.03 0.64 -4.17
CA GLU A 50 15.90 -0.01 -5.17
C GLU A 50 16.75 -1.15 -4.57
N GLN A 51 16.57 -1.47 -3.28
CA GLN A 51 17.30 -2.54 -2.62
C GLN A 51 16.55 -3.87 -2.72
N SER A 52 17.31 -4.97 -2.76
CA SER A 52 16.78 -6.33 -2.72
C SER A 52 17.19 -7.02 -1.42
N HIS A 53 16.20 -7.53 -0.70
CA HIS A 53 16.37 -8.06 0.66
C HIS A 53 16.50 -9.58 0.68
N ASN A 54 15.75 -10.26 -0.18
CA ASN A 54 15.72 -11.71 -0.29
C ASN A 54 16.58 -12.20 -1.45
N TRP A 55 17.46 -13.13 -1.13
CA TRP A 55 18.42 -13.71 -2.05
C TRP A 55 18.51 -15.21 -1.82
N ARG A 56 18.79 -15.97 -2.87
CA ARG A 56 18.92 -17.43 -2.81
C ARG A 56 19.90 -17.94 -3.84
N ILE A 57 20.47 -19.10 -3.56
CA ILE A 57 21.24 -19.88 -4.52
C ILE A 57 20.38 -21.08 -4.92
N VAL A 58 20.18 -21.27 -6.22
CA VAL A 58 19.39 -22.38 -6.76
C VAL A 58 20.18 -23.09 -7.86
N PRO A 59 19.96 -24.40 -8.09
CA PRO A 59 20.55 -25.08 -9.22
C PRO A 59 20.20 -24.38 -10.54
N SER A 60 21.19 -24.20 -11.40
CA SER A 60 21.00 -23.63 -12.72
C SER A 60 20.11 -24.54 -13.56
N ARG A 61 19.09 -23.93 -14.18
CA ARG A 61 18.17 -24.60 -15.11
C ARG A 61 18.61 -24.45 -16.57
N SER A 62 19.86 -24.07 -16.82
CA SER A 62 20.38 -24.03 -18.19
C SER A 62 20.50 -25.46 -18.74
N LEU A 63 20.30 -25.62 -20.05
CA LEU A 63 20.38 -26.93 -20.70
C LEU A 63 21.75 -27.60 -20.46
N GLY A 64 22.84 -26.82 -20.50
CA GLY A 64 24.20 -27.31 -20.22
C GLY A 64 24.38 -27.78 -18.77
N SER A 65 23.79 -27.08 -17.79
CA SER A 65 23.83 -27.50 -16.38
C SER A 65 23.00 -28.76 -16.14
N MET A 66 21.84 -28.87 -16.78
CA MET A 66 20.98 -30.06 -16.65
C MET A 66 21.62 -31.30 -17.28
N LEU A 67 22.25 -31.16 -18.46
CA LEU A 67 22.94 -32.25 -19.14
C LEU A 67 24.20 -32.70 -18.39
N SER A 68 24.99 -31.77 -17.87
CA SER A 68 26.18 -32.08 -17.07
C SER A 68 25.82 -32.75 -15.75
N ALA A 69 24.79 -32.26 -15.04
CA ALA A 69 24.30 -32.89 -13.82
C ALA A 69 23.78 -34.33 -14.08
N ALA A 70 23.03 -34.54 -15.18
CA ALA A 70 22.52 -35.86 -15.55
C ALA A 70 23.66 -36.84 -15.91
N ALA A 71 24.66 -36.39 -16.67
CA ALA A 71 25.79 -37.22 -17.09
C ALA A 71 26.75 -37.59 -15.96
N THR A 72 26.79 -36.81 -14.89
CA THR A 72 27.81 -36.92 -13.84
C THR A 72 27.24 -37.30 -12.47
N GLY A 73 25.95 -37.66 -12.41
CA GLY A 73 25.26 -37.98 -11.16
C GLY A 73 25.20 -36.79 -10.19
N GLY A 74 25.12 -35.56 -10.71
CA GLY A 74 25.08 -34.32 -9.93
C GLY A 74 26.45 -33.76 -9.53
N ARG A 75 27.57 -34.38 -9.95
CA ARG A 75 28.92 -33.91 -9.57
C ARG A 75 29.32 -32.59 -10.21
N TYR A 76 28.84 -32.31 -11.43
CA TYR A 76 29.05 -31.03 -12.11
C TYR A 76 27.70 -30.34 -12.28
N GLN A 77 27.24 -29.69 -11.21
CA GLN A 77 26.02 -28.90 -11.19
C GLN A 77 26.39 -27.42 -10.96
N THR A 78 26.04 -26.57 -11.91
CA THR A 78 26.22 -25.11 -11.73
C THR A 78 25.03 -24.54 -10.97
N TYR A 79 25.27 -23.53 -10.14
CA TYR A 79 24.25 -22.83 -9.37
C TYR A 79 24.11 -21.37 -9.83
N VAL A 80 22.94 -20.80 -9.60
CA VAL A 80 22.64 -19.39 -9.91
C VAL A 80 22.26 -18.68 -8.63
N ILE A 81 22.90 -17.53 -8.42
CA ILE A 81 22.55 -16.58 -7.37
C ILE A 81 21.41 -15.73 -7.90
N GLN A 82 20.26 -15.81 -7.24
CA GLN A 82 19.06 -15.06 -7.56
C GLN A 82 18.75 -14.07 -6.46
N ARG A 83 18.27 -12.90 -6.86
CA ARG A 83 17.67 -11.92 -5.97
C ARG A 83 16.19 -11.77 -6.26
N GLU A 84 15.42 -11.39 -5.25
CA GLU A 84 14.04 -10.96 -5.44
C GLU A 84 14.01 -9.59 -6.15
N GLU A 85 12.96 -9.33 -6.94
CA GLU A 85 12.70 -8.00 -7.50
C GLU A 85 12.71 -6.92 -6.42
N THR A 86 13.26 -5.75 -6.74
CA THR A 86 13.18 -4.56 -5.88
C THR A 86 11.74 -4.02 -5.90
N PRO A 87 11.31 -3.30 -4.84
CA PRO A 87 10.03 -2.60 -4.84
C PRO A 87 9.78 -1.78 -6.12
N ASP A 88 10.76 -0.98 -6.56
CA ASP A 88 10.67 -0.18 -7.78
C ASP A 88 10.45 -1.02 -9.05
N GLU A 89 11.17 -2.13 -9.19
CA GLU A 89 11.02 -3.04 -10.32
C GLU A 89 9.62 -3.67 -10.36
N VAL A 90 9.07 -4.02 -9.20
CA VAL A 90 7.70 -4.54 -9.11
C VAL A 90 6.69 -3.48 -9.51
N ARG A 91 6.83 -2.23 -9.03
CA ARG A 91 5.92 -1.14 -9.42
C ARG A 91 5.96 -0.90 -10.92
N LYS A 92 7.15 -0.89 -11.53
CA LYS A 92 7.30 -0.69 -12.98
C LYS A 92 6.65 -1.82 -13.76
N ARG A 93 6.79 -3.07 -13.31
CA ARG A 93 6.15 -4.24 -13.93
C ARG A 93 4.63 -4.21 -13.79
N MET A 94 4.12 -3.98 -12.57
CA MET A 94 2.68 -3.96 -12.29
C MET A 94 1.92 -2.90 -13.08
N ARG A 95 2.55 -1.78 -13.44
CA ARG A 95 1.95 -0.77 -14.33
C ARG A 95 1.63 -1.29 -15.74
N THR A 96 2.31 -2.35 -16.18
CA THR A 96 2.23 -2.89 -17.55
C THR A 96 1.62 -4.28 -17.62
N ASP A 97 1.51 -4.99 -16.49
CA ASP A 97 1.15 -6.40 -16.41
C ASP A 97 -0.38 -6.52 -16.21
N ALA A 98 -1.11 -6.80 -17.29
CA ALA A 98 -2.58 -6.85 -17.30
C ALA A 98 -3.16 -7.90 -16.32
N ASP A 99 -2.43 -8.99 -16.09
CA ASP A 99 -2.81 -10.07 -15.17
C ASP A 99 -2.64 -9.68 -13.68
N GLN A 100 -1.91 -8.60 -13.39
CA GLN A 100 -1.74 -8.05 -12.03
C GLN A 100 -2.76 -6.94 -11.74
N LEU A 101 -3.50 -6.47 -12.74
CA LEU A 101 -4.60 -5.52 -12.64
C LEU A 101 -5.92 -6.25 -12.34
N GLU A 102 -5.90 -7.24 -11.43
CA GLU A 102 -7.14 -7.88 -10.98
C GLU A 102 -8.14 -6.84 -10.46
N ALA A 103 -9.43 -7.21 -10.49
CA ALA A 103 -10.53 -6.37 -10.07
C ALA A 103 -10.42 -6.00 -8.58
N ASN A 104 -9.68 -4.93 -8.35
CA ASN A 104 -9.85 -3.97 -7.29
C ASN A 104 -9.57 -4.45 -5.84
N ASN A 105 -8.44 -4.01 -5.30
CA ASN A 105 -8.38 -3.62 -3.88
C ASN A 105 -7.74 -2.23 -3.78
N TYR A 106 -8.56 -1.19 -3.97
CA TYR A 106 -8.22 0.22 -3.72
C TYR A 106 -7.76 0.52 -2.27
N HIS A 107 -7.81 -0.43 -1.33
CA HIS A 107 -7.56 -0.19 0.09
C HIS A 107 -6.21 -0.65 0.64
N SER A 108 -5.34 -1.25 -0.17
CA SER A 108 -4.00 -1.65 0.33
C SER A 108 -2.84 -1.34 -0.60
N GLY A 109 -3.09 -0.87 -1.84
CA GLY A 109 -2.09 -0.61 -2.87
C GLY A 109 -1.14 0.58 -2.65
N VAL A 110 -0.90 0.98 -1.40
CA VAL A 110 0.23 1.86 -1.06
C VAL A 110 1.48 0.98 -1.04
N LEU A 111 1.96 0.72 -2.26
CA LEU A 111 3.21 0.00 -2.55
C LEU A 111 4.34 0.58 -1.70
N LEU A 112 5.26 -0.29 -1.26
CA LEU A 112 6.51 0.05 -0.55
C LEU A 112 7.18 1.27 -1.23
N SER A 113 6.83 2.43 -0.69
CA SER A 113 7.31 3.73 -1.07
C SER A 113 7.76 4.31 0.24
N SER A 114 9.06 4.43 0.38
CA SER A 114 9.68 5.11 1.50
C SER A 114 9.05 6.49 1.74
N GLU A 115 8.59 7.16 0.68
CA GLU A 115 7.88 8.43 0.76
C GLU A 115 6.47 8.28 1.34
N ASN A 116 5.66 7.32 0.91
CA ASN A 116 4.33 7.10 1.49
C ASN A 116 4.42 6.70 2.97
N HIS A 117 5.36 5.82 3.32
CA HIS A 117 5.58 5.48 4.73
C HIS A 117 6.04 6.71 5.53
N ARG A 118 6.92 7.56 4.97
CA ARG A 118 7.31 8.83 5.60
C ARG A 118 6.11 9.74 5.83
N TRP A 119 5.18 9.83 4.88
CA TRP A 119 4.01 10.70 5.00
C TRP A 119 2.99 10.16 6.01
N VAL A 120 2.75 8.85 6.01
CA VAL A 120 1.88 8.19 7.02
C VAL A 120 2.51 8.31 8.41
N THR A 121 3.80 8.02 8.56
CA THR A 121 4.48 8.21 9.85
C THR A 121 4.51 9.69 10.26
N ALA A 122 4.71 10.63 9.32
CA ALA A 122 4.63 12.05 9.61
C ALA A 122 3.21 12.45 10.04
N MET A 123 2.16 11.88 9.45
CA MET A 123 0.77 12.06 9.88
C MET A 123 0.58 11.53 11.30
N ASP A 124 1.02 10.30 11.60
CA ASP A 124 0.92 9.69 12.93
C ASP A 124 1.68 10.49 14.01
N VAL A 125 2.86 11.01 13.65
CA VAL A 125 3.68 11.89 14.50
C VAL A 125 3.05 13.27 14.65
N ALA A 126 2.50 13.85 13.58
CA ALA A 126 1.84 15.17 13.61
C ALA A 126 0.50 15.15 14.36
N ILE A 127 -0.23 14.02 14.32
CA ILE A 127 -1.37 13.74 15.19
C ILE A 127 -0.92 13.53 16.65
N GLY A 128 0.40 13.49 16.91
CA GLY A 128 0.97 13.56 18.26
C GLY A 128 0.72 12.29 19.06
N GLN A 129 0.99 11.10 18.49
CA GLN A 129 0.71 9.81 19.14
C GLN A 129 -0.72 9.70 19.68
N ALA A 130 -1.67 10.38 19.03
CA ALA A 130 -3.07 10.36 19.40
C ALA A 130 -3.32 10.60 20.91
N VAL A 131 -2.61 11.54 21.54
CA VAL A 131 -2.89 11.97 22.93
C VAL A 131 -4.36 12.40 23.09
N THR A 132 -5.01 12.84 22.02
CA THR A 132 -6.45 13.10 21.96
C THR A 132 -7.32 11.84 22.15
N LEU A 133 -6.78 10.64 21.90
CA LEU A 133 -7.41 9.35 22.20
C LEU A 133 -7.19 8.87 23.64
N ASP A 134 -6.29 9.50 24.41
CA ASP A 134 -6.15 9.21 25.85
C ASP A 134 -7.35 9.75 26.63
N ASP A 135 -7.95 10.86 26.17
CA ASP A 135 -9.23 11.34 26.70
C ASP A 135 -10.38 10.45 26.18
N PRO A 136 -11.08 9.72 27.08
CA PRO A 136 -12.12 8.78 26.68
C PRO A 136 -13.32 9.46 26.01
N ASP A 137 -13.64 10.70 26.35
CA ASP A 137 -14.78 11.43 25.80
C ASP A 137 -14.46 11.92 24.36
N TRP A 138 -13.24 12.39 24.12
CA TRP A 138 -12.77 12.73 22.76
C TRP A 138 -12.59 11.49 21.88
N ARG A 139 -12.00 10.42 22.42
CA ARG A 139 -11.85 9.15 21.71
C ARG A 139 -13.18 8.62 21.21
N GLN A 140 -14.21 8.63 22.06
CA GLN A 140 -15.53 8.13 21.69
C GLN A 140 -16.13 8.94 20.54
N LEU A 141 -16.04 10.27 20.60
CA LEU A 141 -16.55 11.14 19.55
C LEU A 141 -15.82 10.89 18.21
N LEU A 142 -14.49 10.85 18.24
CA LEU A 142 -13.67 10.62 17.03
C LEU A 142 -13.94 9.25 16.41
N LEU A 143 -14.10 8.20 17.22
CA LEU A 143 -14.45 6.86 16.73
C LEU A 143 -15.83 6.85 16.05
N LEU A 144 -16.81 7.55 16.63
CA LEU A 144 -18.14 7.63 16.03
C LEU A 144 -18.16 8.47 14.75
N MET A 145 -17.32 9.51 14.65
CA MET A 145 -17.16 10.32 13.43
C MET A 145 -16.42 9.57 12.33
N ALA A 146 -15.47 8.70 12.69
CA ALA A 146 -14.71 7.88 11.75
C ALA A 146 -15.57 6.77 11.12
N ASP A 147 -16.67 6.37 11.76
CA ASP A 147 -17.67 5.52 11.13
C ASP A 147 -18.44 6.33 10.07
N TRP A 148 -18.18 6.02 8.80
CA TRP A 148 -18.77 6.70 7.65
C TRP A 148 -20.29 6.53 7.55
N LYS A 149 -20.89 5.58 8.27
CA LYS A 149 -22.33 5.31 8.24
C LYS A 149 -23.10 6.20 9.22
N MET A 150 -23.51 7.38 8.75
CA MET A 150 -24.27 8.35 9.53
C MET A 150 -25.77 8.01 9.65
N THR A 151 -26.09 6.83 10.16
CA THR A 151 -27.48 6.43 10.48
C THR A 151 -28.08 7.30 11.59
N PRO A 152 -29.42 7.37 11.74
CA PRO A 152 -30.03 8.15 12.81
C PRO A 152 -29.56 7.76 14.21
N SER A 153 -29.27 6.47 14.43
CA SER A 153 -28.74 5.97 15.70
C SER A 153 -27.28 6.39 15.92
N ALA A 154 -26.45 6.37 14.86
CA ALA A 154 -25.07 6.88 14.91
C ALA A 154 -25.03 8.39 15.18
N GLN A 155 -25.86 9.17 14.46
CA GLN A 155 -25.96 10.61 14.66
C GLN A 155 -26.36 10.94 16.11
N LYS A 156 -27.35 10.24 16.67
CA LYS A 156 -27.75 10.42 18.07
C LYS A 156 -26.62 10.10 19.06
N LYS A 157 -25.82 9.06 18.78
CA LYS A 157 -24.65 8.73 19.60
C LYS A 157 -23.61 9.85 19.54
N ILE A 158 -23.33 10.38 18.36
CA ILE A 158 -22.39 11.50 18.15
C ILE A 158 -22.85 12.74 18.92
N THR A 159 -24.11 13.17 18.74
CA THR A 159 -24.64 14.37 19.40
C THR A 159 -24.72 14.26 20.91
N ASN A 160 -24.80 13.03 21.44
CA ASN A 160 -24.84 12.77 22.88
C ASN A 160 -23.44 12.70 23.53
N CYS A 161 -22.36 12.68 22.74
CA CYS A 161 -21.01 12.73 23.30
C CYS A 161 -20.77 14.09 23.98
N LYS A 162 -20.20 14.08 25.19
CA LYS A 162 -19.88 15.32 25.93
C LYS A 162 -18.98 16.25 25.13
N SER A 163 -18.01 15.69 24.41
CA SER A 163 -17.09 16.45 23.58
C SER A 163 -17.73 17.06 22.34
N PHE A 164 -18.93 16.62 21.92
CA PHE A 164 -19.61 17.18 20.76
C PHE A 164 -19.95 18.66 20.95
N ALA A 165 -20.40 19.03 22.15
CA ALA A 165 -20.69 20.43 22.51
C ALA A 165 -19.43 21.31 22.57
N ARG A 166 -18.23 20.70 22.57
CA ARG A 166 -16.94 21.42 22.55
C ARG A 166 -16.45 21.69 21.12
N LEU A 167 -17.07 21.08 20.12
CA LEU A 167 -16.81 21.40 18.71
C LEU A 167 -17.37 22.79 18.40
N ASP A 168 -16.73 23.50 17.47
CA ASP A 168 -17.26 24.77 16.98
C ASP A 168 -18.55 24.57 16.15
N ASP A 169 -19.34 25.63 16.03
CA ASP A 169 -20.64 25.60 15.33
C ASP A 169 -20.53 25.17 13.87
N HIS A 170 -19.42 25.50 13.21
CA HIS A 170 -19.17 25.09 11.84
C HIS A 170 -18.99 23.57 11.75
N THR A 171 -18.15 22.99 12.61
CA THR A 171 -17.92 21.54 12.67
C THR A 171 -19.18 20.77 13.05
N GLN A 172 -19.93 21.22 14.06
CA GLN A 172 -21.20 20.58 14.43
C GLN A 172 -22.20 20.60 13.27
N GLY A 173 -22.32 21.75 12.60
CA GLY A 173 -23.19 21.91 11.44
C GLY A 173 -22.75 21.06 10.24
N PHE A 174 -21.44 20.86 10.06
CA PHE A 174 -20.92 20.03 8.98
C PHE A 174 -21.25 18.55 9.21
N ILE A 175 -21.09 18.05 10.45
CA ILE A 175 -21.47 16.68 10.82
C ILE A 175 -22.96 16.43 10.54
N ASP A 176 -23.84 17.38 10.89
CA ASP A 176 -25.26 17.29 10.59
C ASP A 176 -25.54 17.29 9.07
N ALA A 177 -24.83 18.11 8.30
CA ALA A 177 -24.96 18.11 6.83
C ALA A 177 -24.52 16.76 6.22
N CYS A 178 -23.42 16.17 6.69
CA CYS A 178 -22.98 14.84 6.29
C CYS A 178 -24.03 13.76 6.64
N ALA A 179 -24.64 13.84 7.83
CA ALA A 179 -25.70 12.92 8.22
C ALA A 179 -26.95 13.04 7.34
N LYS A 180 -27.38 14.28 7.03
CA LYS A 180 -28.49 14.55 6.09
C LYS A 180 -28.18 14.04 4.69
N TYR A 181 -26.95 14.21 4.22
CA TYR A 181 -26.52 13.69 2.93
C TYR A 181 -26.61 12.17 2.90
N TYR A 182 -26.06 11.50 3.91
CA TYR A 182 -26.10 10.04 3.98
C TYR A 182 -27.53 9.47 4.07
N GLN A 183 -28.38 10.07 4.90
CA GLN A 183 -29.72 9.54 5.17
C GLN A 183 -30.75 9.90 4.09
N LYS A 184 -30.59 11.06 3.44
CA LYS A 184 -31.63 11.65 2.57
C LYS A 184 -31.12 12.07 1.20
N GLY A 185 -29.82 11.96 0.92
CA GLY A 185 -29.21 12.44 -0.32
C GLY A 185 -29.15 13.97 -0.44
N LEU A 186 -29.37 14.71 0.65
CA LEU A 186 -29.35 16.17 0.65
C LEU A 186 -27.91 16.68 0.67
N PHE A 187 -27.43 17.17 -0.48
CA PHE A 187 -26.04 17.64 -0.61
C PHE A 187 -25.75 18.79 0.38
N PRO A 188 -24.58 18.79 1.06
CA PRO A 188 -24.20 19.88 1.95
C PRO A 188 -24.21 21.23 1.25
N SER A 189 -24.66 22.28 1.93
CA SER A 189 -24.67 23.63 1.40
C SER A 189 -23.27 24.16 1.07
N GLU A 190 -23.18 25.15 0.17
CA GLU A 190 -21.91 25.76 -0.28
C GLU A 190 -21.00 26.27 0.84
N LYS A 191 -21.54 26.64 2.01
CA LYS A 191 -20.74 27.01 3.18
C LYS A 191 -19.81 25.89 3.66
N PHE A 192 -20.11 24.63 3.32
CA PHE A 192 -19.33 23.45 3.69
C PHE A 192 -18.59 22.84 2.50
N VAL A 193 -19.24 22.79 1.34
CA VAL A 193 -18.68 22.18 0.14
C VAL A 193 -18.93 23.11 -1.04
N SER A 194 -17.87 23.73 -1.55
CA SER A 194 -17.96 24.59 -2.74
C SER A 194 -18.56 23.81 -3.91
N LEU A 195 -19.62 24.37 -4.52
CA LEU A 195 -20.17 23.87 -5.78
C LEU A 195 -19.42 24.41 -7.01
N ALA A 196 -18.55 25.41 -6.82
CA ALA A 196 -17.66 25.87 -7.88
C ALA A 196 -16.65 24.77 -8.23
N LEU A 197 -16.51 24.50 -9.53
CA LEU A 197 -15.52 23.57 -10.04
C LEU A 197 -14.11 24.05 -9.66
N PRO A 198 -13.22 23.17 -9.19
CA PRO A 198 -11.81 23.49 -9.03
C PRO A 198 -11.23 24.09 -10.32
N SER A 199 -10.38 25.11 -10.19
CA SER A 199 -9.77 25.81 -11.34
C SER A 199 -8.92 24.91 -12.25
N LEU A 200 -8.51 23.74 -11.75
CA LEU A 200 -7.81 22.71 -12.52
C LEU A 200 -8.70 21.98 -13.53
N ILE A 201 -10.03 22.09 -13.44
CA ILE A 201 -10.97 21.45 -14.36
C ILE A 201 -11.08 22.32 -15.62
N THR A 202 -10.42 21.90 -16.70
CA THR A 202 -10.38 22.64 -17.97
C THR A 202 -11.58 22.39 -18.88
N SER A 203 -12.33 21.31 -18.68
CA SER A 203 -13.56 21.00 -19.44
C SER A 203 -14.42 19.96 -18.73
N GLU A 204 -15.74 20.13 -18.76
CA GLU A 204 -16.72 19.12 -18.39
C GLU A 204 -17.17 18.34 -19.64
N LEU A 205 -17.20 17.00 -19.56
CA LEU A 205 -17.85 16.17 -20.58
C LEU A 205 -19.36 16.25 -20.38
N LYS A 206 -19.99 17.36 -20.76
CA LYS A 206 -21.44 17.40 -20.92
C LYS A 206 -21.79 16.55 -22.14
N LEU A 207 -22.28 15.34 -21.91
CA LEU A 207 -22.97 14.58 -22.94
C LEU A 207 -24.21 15.39 -23.34
N ASP A 208 -24.19 15.93 -24.56
CA ASP A 208 -25.36 16.43 -25.26
C ASP A 208 -26.47 15.37 -25.17
N GLN A 209 -27.42 15.55 -24.24
CA GLN A 209 -28.71 14.91 -24.35
C GLN A 209 -29.44 15.58 -25.51
N LYS A 210 -29.21 15.06 -26.73
CA LYS A 210 -30.06 15.31 -27.87
C LYS A 210 -31.48 14.83 -27.54
N THR A 211 -32.35 15.76 -27.18
CA THR A 211 -33.80 15.66 -27.40
C THR A 211 -34.13 15.59 -28.88
#